data_AF-A0A2N2ZA05-F1
#
_entry.id   AF-A0A2N2ZA05-F1
#
_cell.length_a   1.000
_cell.length_b   1.000
_cell.length_c   1.000
_cell.angle_alpha   90.00
_cell.angle_beta   90.00
_cell.angle_gamma   90.00
#
_symmetry.space_group_name_H-M   'P 1'
#
loop_
_entity.id
_entity.type
_entity.pdbx_description
1 polymer ?
#
loop_
_entity_poly.entity_id
_entity_poly.type
_entity_poly.pdbx_seq_one_letter_code
_entity_poly.pdbx_strand_id
1 'polypeptide(L)'
;MIELRANDLPNYIRLHTAGLESDYMLSHRAEKHMVFNPHNHKLLYFEYFMRRFSLLQYYLTGLFEYDFDLVEESNELKRDIVGHDVYGAVKHIHRPNDEFKRYIQYVELTDEEKSMINRIGWRSLLNLASPFLFFKNGFTISPNLKYNLTLGYTMSPFGDFIDQNIWLNIKGQNFLLYFRQHQNKENWFPAAGAGIYDLSLGNRILFDGNIHVWQQPFGLSFTETKGFWGGAFDISLRYLITPNFGDRLKRISFDIGILGKTKGFMPEVMELERSIGGRFGMSLYF
;
A
#
# COMPACT_ATOMS: atom_id res chain seq x y z
N MET A 1 22.32 4.77 7.07
CA MET A 1 21.60 5.69 6.16
C MET A 1 22.45 6.10 4.97
N ILE A 2 23.65 6.69 5.16
CA ILE A 2 24.52 7.12 4.05
C ILE A 2 24.90 5.93 3.13
N GLU A 3 25.40 4.84 3.70
CA GLU A 3 25.77 3.65 2.91
C GLU A 3 24.57 3.03 2.18
N LEU A 4 23.40 3.02 2.82
CA LEU A 4 22.17 2.50 2.20
C LEU A 4 21.76 3.37 1.01
N ARG A 5 21.76 4.70 1.15
CA ARG A 5 21.48 5.61 0.03
C ARG A 5 22.45 5.40 -1.13
N ALA A 6 23.74 5.22 -0.84
CA ALA A 6 24.78 5.10 -1.85
C ALA A 6 24.74 3.76 -2.60
N ASN A 7 24.45 2.67 -1.88
CA ASN A 7 24.56 1.30 -2.42
C ASN A 7 23.20 0.68 -2.80
N ASP A 8 22.10 1.16 -2.20
CA ASP A 8 20.75 0.62 -2.37
C ASP A 8 19.70 1.73 -2.19
N LEU A 9 19.74 2.67 -3.14
CA LEU A 9 18.84 3.82 -3.17
C LEU A 9 17.36 3.41 -3.10
N PRO A 10 16.85 2.37 -3.80
CA PRO A 10 15.44 1.98 -3.69
C PRO A 10 15.03 1.60 -2.27
N ASN A 11 15.81 0.78 -1.56
CA ASN A 11 15.48 0.48 -0.15
C ASN A 11 15.60 1.72 0.73
N TYR A 12 16.59 2.59 0.48
CA TYR A 12 16.72 3.86 1.19
C TYR A 12 15.48 4.75 1.02
N ILE A 13 14.98 4.95 -0.21
CA ILE A 13 13.77 5.74 -0.48
C ILE A 13 12.55 5.11 0.20
N ARG A 14 12.45 3.78 0.19
CA ARG A 14 11.34 3.10 0.84
C ARG A 14 11.27 3.34 2.34
N LEU A 15 12.40 3.56 3.02
CA LEU A 15 12.40 3.90 4.45
C LEU A 15 11.64 5.20 4.73
N HIS A 16 11.76 6.19 3.83
CA HIS A 16 11.00 7.44 3.94
C HIS A 16 9.50 7.18 3.79
N THR A 17 9.11 6.31 2.87
CA THR A 17 7.69 6.12 2.54
C THR A 17 7.01 4.98 3.30
N ALA A 18 7.72 4.24 4.17
CA ALA A 18 7.22 3.02 4.79
C ALA A 18 5.97 3.25 5.66
N GLY A 19 5.93 4.35 6.41
CA GLY A 19 4.75 4.72 7.20
C GLY A 19 3.53 5.00 6.33
N LEU A 20 3.72 5.80 5.27
CA LEU A 20 2.69 6.14 4.30
C LEU A 20 2.21 4.91 3.51
N GLU A 21 3.12 4.01 3.13
CA GLU A 21 2.82 2.72 2.51
C GLU A 21 1.96 1.86 3.44
N SER A 22 2.35 1.76 4.72
CA SER A 22 1.62 0.99 5.74
C SER A 22 0.20 1.51 5.94
N ASP A 23 0.03 2.83 6.15
CA ASP A 23 -1.30 3.43 6.33
C ASP A 23 -2.18 3.27 5.09
N TYR A 24 -1.59 3.41 3.90
CA TYR A 24 -2.29 3.15 2.64
C TYR A 24 -2.79 1.71 2.59
N MET A 25 -1.95 0.73 2.90
CA MET A 25 -2.31 -0.68 2.85
C MET A 25 -3.30 -1.09 3.95
N LEU A 26 -3.22 -0.50 5.13
CA LEU A 26 -4.22 -0.69 6.18
C LEU A 26 -5.58 -0.12 5.76
N SER A 27 -5.62 1.05 5.11
CA SER A 27 -6.86 1.58 4.56
C SER A 27 -7.45 0.67 3.47
N HIS A 28 -6.62 0.12 2.59
CA HIS A 28 -7.04 -0.85 1.57
C HIS A 28 -7.58 -2.16 2.18
N ARG A 29 -6.97 -2.65 3.27
CA ARG A 29 -7.48 -3.81 4.03
C ARG A 29 -8.83 -3.50 4.68
N ALA A 30 -9.01 -2.29 5.23
CA ALA A 30 -10.31 -1.87 5.76
C ALA A 30 -11.38 -1.86 4.66
N GLU A 31 -11.07 -1.37 3.44
CA GLU A 31 -11.98 -1.46 2.29
C GLU A 31 -12.41 -2.91 2.01
N LYS A 32 -11.44 -3.84 1.92
CA LYS A 32 -11.71 -5.28 1.73
C LYS A 32 -12.74 -5.78 2.75
N HIS A 33 -12.52 -5.50 4.04
CA HIS A 33 -13.43 -5.94 5.09
C HIS A 33 -14.79 -5.24 5.02
N MET A 34 -14.84 -3.95 4.71
CA MET A 34 -16.10 -3.20 4.59
C MET A 34 -16.95 -3.69 3.40
N VAL A 35 -16.34 -4.11 2.28
CA VAL A 35 -17.07 -4.70 1.14
C VAL A 35 -17.52 -6.12 1.45
N PHE A 36 -16.58 -6.98 1.85
CA PHE A 36 -16.82 -8.41 1.93
C PHE A 36 -17.53 -8.83 3.22
N ASN A 37 -17.45 -8.00 4.27
CA ASN A 37 -18.10 -8.23 5.55
C ASN A 37 -18.85 -6.96 6.00
N PRO A 38 -20.02 -6.65 5.42
CA PRO A 38 -20.73 -5.39 5.65
C PRO A 38 -21.08 -5.11 7.12
N HIS A 39 -21.18 -6.15 7.96
CA HIS A 39 -21.41 -6.03 9.39
C HIS A 39 -20.29 -5.24 10.10
N ASN A 40 -19.06 -5.28 9.57
CA ASN A 40 -17.91 -4.56 10.11
C ASN A 40 -17.84 -3.10 9.66
N HIS A 41 -18.74 -2.65 8.77
CA HIS A 41 -18.64 -1.33 8.15
C HIS A 41 -18.57 -0.19 9.17
N LYS A 42 -19.51 -0.16 10.12
CA LYS A 42 -19.58 0.92 11.11
C LYS A 42 -18.33 0.93 12.01
N LEU A 43 -17.79 -0.24 12.32
CA LEU A 43 -16.59 -0.40 13.15
C LEU A 43 -15.35 0.13 12.44
N LEU A 44 -15.19 -0.21 11.16
CA LEU A 44 -13.99 0.10 10.38
C LEU A 44 -14.04 1.47 9.69
N TYR A 45 -15.22 2.07 9.54
CA TYR A 45 -15.38 3.34 8.83
C TYR A 45 -14.52 4.46 9.42
N PHE A 46 -14.54 4.62 10.76
CA PHE A 46 -13.78 5.69 11.40
C PHE A 46 -12.27 5.50 11.22
N GLU A 47 -11.79 4.26 11.38
CA GLU A 47 -10.38 3.94 11.14
C GLU A 47 -10.00 4.21 9.68
N TYR A 48 -10.80 3.73 8.73
CA TYR A 48 -10.61 3.97 7.31
C TYR A 48 -10.54 5.47 6.98
N PHE A 49 -11.52 6.24 7.47
CA PHE A 49 -11.60 7.68 7.25
C PHE A 49 -10.37 8.41 7.83
N MET A 50 -10.01 8.13 9.08
CA MET A 50 -8.88 8.76 9.73
C MET A 50 -7.55 8.45 9.04
N ARG A 51 -7.33 7.20 8.60
CA ARG A 51 -6.12 6.84 7.83
C ARG A 51 -6.06 7.54 6.48
N ARG A 52 -7.17 7.56 5.73
CA ARG A 52 -7.24 8.28 4.44
C ARG A 52 -7.02 9.78 4.61
N PHE A 53 -7.61 10.38 5.64
CA PHE A 53 -7.43 11.78 5.97
C PHE A 53 -6.00 12.10 6.39
N SER A 54 -5.39 11.27 7.24
CA SER A 54 -4.01 11.46 7.68
C SER A 54 -3.00 11.34 6.54
N LEU A 55 -3.17 10.34 5.66
CA LEU A 55 -2.35 10.21 4.45
C LEU A 55 -2.48 11.45 3.55
N LEU A 56 -3.72 11.88 3.33
CA LEU A 56 -3.99 13.06 2.52
C LEU A 56 -3.33 14.30 3.13
N GLN A 57 -3.58 14.56 4.41
CA GLN A 57 -3.00 15.70 5.12
C GLN A 57 -1.47 15.71 4.98
N TYR A 58 -0.82 14.57 5.17
CA TYR A 58 0.63 14.46 5.09
C TYR A 58 1.15 14.71 3.67
N TYR A 59 0.49 14.20 2.62
CA TYR A 59 0.89 14.50 1.24
C TYR A 59 0.62 15.94 0.83
N LEU A 60 -0.40 16.59 1.42
CA LEU A 60 -0.75 17.98 1.13
C LEU A 60 0.20 19.00 1.77
N THR A 61 1.00 18.64 2.78
CA THR A 61 1.98 19.57 3.39
C THR A 61 2.88 20.21 2.34
N GLY A 62 3.26 19.44 1.32
CA GLY A 62 4.04 19.90 0.18
C GLY A 62 3.36 20.94 -0.71
N LEU A 63 2.02 20.91 -0.83
CA LEU A 63 1.27 21.93 -1.57
C LEU A 63 1.18 23.26 -0.80
N PHE A 64 1.28 23.18 0.52
CA PHE A 64 1.25 24.34 1.42
C PHE A 64 2.64 24.81 1.85
N GLU A 65 3.70 24.25 1.24
CA GLU A 65 5.10 24.61 1.49
C GLU A 65 5.46 24.51 2.98
N TYR A 66 4.84 23.57 3.69
CA TYR A 66 4.96 23.46 5.13
C TYR A 66 6.28 22.78 5.50
N ASP A 67 7.07 23.43 6.36
CA ASP A 67 8.32 22.92 6.90
C ASP A 67 8.20 22.58 8.38
N PHE A 68 8.89 21.51 8.79
CA PHE A 68 9.05 21.16 10.20
C PHE A 68 10.37 21.74 10.70
N ASP A 69 10.35 22.45 11.83
CA ASP A 69 11.55 22.95 12.52
C ASP A 69 12.30 21.79 13.20
N LEU A 70 12.95 20.96 12.39
CA LEU A 70 13.81 19.87 12.85
C LEU A 70 15.28 20.26 12.70
N VAL A 71 16.04 20.10 13.79
CA VAL A 71 17.49 20.35 13.83
C VAL A 71 18.21 19.02 13.86
N GLU A 72 19.25 18.85 13.05
CA GLU A 72 20.08 17.63 13.02
C GLU A 72 20.51 17.24 14.44
N GLU A 73 20.17 16.00 14.82
CA GLU A 73 20.44 15.47 16.14
C GLU A 73 21.55 14.42 16.03
N SER A 74 22.65 14.70 16.71
CA SER A 74 23.83 13.85 16.76
C SER A 74 23.57 12.52 17.49
N ASN A 75 22.67 12.52 18.48
CA ASN A 75 22.34 11.35 19.26
C ASN A 75 21.43 10.41 18.47
N GLU A 76 21.95 9.23 18.13
CA GLU A 76 21.25 8.24 17.31
C GLU A 76 19.93 7.74 17.92
N LEU A 77 19.81 7.76 19.24
CA LEU A 77 18.61 7.31 19.96
C LEU A 77 17.52 8.38 20.06
N LYS A 78 17.86 9.64 19.78
CA LYS A 78 16.92 10.78 19.85
C LYS A 78 16.56 11.35 18.49
N ARG A 79 17.41 11.13 17.49
CA ARG A 79 17.19 11.63 16.14
C ARG A 79 16.07 10.85 15.44
N ASP A 80 15.27 11.57 14.68
CA ASP A 80 14.37 10.94 13.73
C ASP A 80 15.17 10.30 12.57
N ILE A 81 14.61 9.31 11.89
CA ILE A 81 15.33 8.51 10.90
C ILE A 81 15.46 9.24 9.56
N VAL A 82 14.46 10.03 9.15
CA VAL A 82 14.34 10.52 7.76
C VAL A 82 13.87 11.97 7.61
N GLY A 83 13.29 12.59 8.63
CA GLY A 83 12.74 13.94 8.59
C GLY A 83 11.35 14.00 7.99
N HIS A 84 11.11 15.01 7.15
CA HIS A 84 9.90 15.03 6.33
C HIS A 84 10.05 13.98 5.21
N ASP A 85 9.31 12.88 5.34
CA ASP A 85 9.37 11.69 4.48
C ASP A 85 9.33 12.03 2.99
N VAL A 86 8.37 12.84 2.57
CA VAL A 86 8.14 13.19 1.16
C VAL A 86 9.27 14.07 0.61
N TYR A 87 9.74 15.07 1.36
CA TYR A 87 10.83 15.96 0.90
C TYR A 87 12.16 15.21 0.83
N GLY A 88 12.46 14.40 1.86
CA GLY A 88 13.64 13.54 1.89
C GLY A 88 13.65 12.56 0.73
N ALA A 89 12.54 11.82 0.52
CA ALA A 89 12.39 10.89 -0.60
C ALA A 89 12.61 11.59 -1.95
N VAL A 90 11.92 12.71 -2.18
CA VAL A 90 12.01 13.43 -3.47
C VAL A 90 13.41 13.99 -3.70
N LYS A 91 14.05 14.60 -2.71
CA LYS A 91 15.41 15.13 -2.90
C LYS A 91 16.40 14.01 -3.20
N HIS A 92 16.39 12.95 -2.40
CA HIS A 92 17.38 11.89 -2.54
C HIS A 92 17.21 11.08 -3.81
N ILE A 93 16.00 10.98 -4.35
CA ILE A 93 15.75 10.28 -5.60
C ILE A 93 16.14 11.11 -6.84
N HIS A 94 16.01 12.45 -6.77
CA HIS A 94 16.46 13.35 -7.83
C HIS A 94 17.98 13.54 -7.82
N ARG A 95 18.57 13.65 -6.64
CA ARG A 95 19.97 13.98 -6.43
C ARG A 95 20.65 12.92 -5.56
N PRO A 96 20.83 11.68 -6.05
CA PRO A 96 21.39 10.60 -5.24
C PRO A 96 22.86 10.81 -4.85
N ASN A 97 23.60 11.62 -5.64
CA ASN A 97 25.03 11.88 -5.44
C ASN A 97 25.32 13.15 -4.61
N ASP A 98 24.31 13.97 -4.27
CA ASP A 98 24.49 15.15 -3.43
C ASP A 98 24.91 14.77 -2.00
N GLU A 99 25.50 15.71 -1.27
CA GLU A 99 25.80 15.52 0.16
C GLU A 99 24.56 15.02 0.92
N PHE A 100 24.78 14.07 1.83
CA PHE A 100 23.71 13.52 2.63
C PHE A 100 23.23 14.55 3.65
N LYS A 101 21.94 14.87 3.60
CA LYS A 101 21.24 15.67 4.60
C LYS A 101 19.93 14.98 4.92
N ARG A 102 19.61 14.80 6.21
CA ARG A 102 18.39 14.09 6.62
C ARG A 102 17.18 15.00 6.56
N TYR A 103 17.27 16.14 7.25
CA TYR A 103 16.16 17.08 7.35
C TYR A 103 16.22 18.04 6.18
N ILE A 104 15.27 17.86 5.27
CA ILE A 104 15.11 18.66 4.06
C ILE A 104 13.94 19.60 4.26
N GLN A 105 14.18 20.89 4.05
CA GLN A 105 13.13 21.91 4.01
C GLN A 105 12.70 22.19 2.56
N TYR A 106 11.47 22.65 2.39
CA TYR A 106 10.86 22.96 1.10
C TYR A 106 11.67 24.03 0.34
N VAL A 107 12.21 25.02 1.05
CA VAL A 107 13.05 26.08 0.47
C VAL A 107 14.36 25.56 -0.15
N GLU A 108 14.82 24.36 0.24
CA GLU A 108 16.03 23.73 -0.29
C GLU A 108 15.78 22.88 -1.55
N LEU A 109 14.51 22.73 -1.94
CA LEU A 109 14.12 21.98 -3.12
C LEU A 109 14.26 22.85 -4.37
N THR A 110 14.78 22.23 -5.43
CA THR A 110 14.80 22.78 -6.79
C THR A 110 13.38 22.82 -7.36
N ASP A 111 13.18 23.58 -8.44
CA ASP A 111 11.86 23.68 -9.08
C ASP A 111 11.36 22.34 -9.63
N GLU A 112 12.28 21.48 -10.10
CA GLU A 112 11.95 20.13 -10.54
C GLU A 112 11.45 19.24 -9.39
N GLU A 113 12.13 19.29 -8.24
CA GLU A 113 11.72 18.57 -7.04
C GLU A 113 10.37 19.08 -6.52
N LYS A 114 10.18 20.41 -6.47
CA LYS A 114 8.90 21.03 -6.12
C LYS A 114 7.77 20.62 -7.07
N SER A 115 8.07 20.43 -8.36
CA SER A 115 7.10 19.92 -9.33
C SER A 115 6.66 18.49 -8.98
N MET A 116 7.57 17.61 -8.57
CA MET A 116 7.22 16.28 -8.08
C MET A 116 6.44 16.33 -6.76
N ILE A 117 6.80 17.22 -5.83
CA ILE A 117 6.03 17.43 -4.59
C ILE A 117 4.59 17.84 -4.90
N ASN A 118 4.41 18.78 -5.84
CA ASN A 118 3.09 19.19 -6.30
C ASN A 118 2.32 18.05 -6.93
N ARG A 119 2.98 17.24 -7.77
CA ARG A 119 2.39 16.02 -8.36
C ARG A 119 1.92 15.05 -7.27
N ILE A 120 2.74 14.81 -6.24
CA ILE A 120 2.40 13.94 -5.11
C ILE A 120 1.18 14.47 -4.36
N GLY A 121 1.18 15.76 -4.03
CA GLY A 121 0.07 16.42 -3.33
C GLY A 121 -1.24 16.34 -4.11
N TRP A 122 -1.24 16.73 -5.38
CA TRP A 122 -2.45 16.69 -6.22
C TRP A 122 -2.97 15.27 -6.44
N ARG A 123 -2.09 14.28 -6.65
CA ARG A 123 -2.51 12.89 -6.83
C ARG A 123 -3.01 12.24 -5.56
N SER A 124 -2.53 12.69 -4.40
CA SER A 124 -3.02 12.17 -3.12
C SER A 124 -4.52 12.39 -2.92
N LEU A 125 -5.13 13.38 -3.59
CA LEU A 125 -6.58 13.58 -3.61
C LEU A 125 -7.35 12.39 -4.22
N LEU A 126 -6.71 11.54 -5.02
CA LEU A 126 -7.31 10.30 -5.51
C LEU A 126 -7.70 9.35 -4.36
N ASN A 127 -7.04 9.46 -3.20
CA ASN A 127 -7.44 8.72 -1.99
C ASN A 127 -8.84 9.12 -1.46
N LEU A 128 -9.41 10.23 -1.94
CA LEU A 128 -10.78 10.65 -1.66
C LEU A 128 -11.82 10.06 -2.63
N ALA A 129 -11.39 9.48 -3.75
CA ALA A 129 -12.28 8.88 -4.73
C ALA A 129 -12.66 7.45 -4.32
N SER A 130 -13.48 7.37 -3.28
CA SER A 130 -13.95 6.11 -2.69
C SER A 130 -15.39 6.25 -2.17
N PRO A 131 -16.35 5.42 -2.63
CA PRO A 131 -17.73 5.43 -2.13
C PRO A 131 -17.85 5.21 -0.63
N PHE A 132 -16.86 4.56 0.00
CA PHE A 132 -16.85 4.37 1.45
C PHE A 132 -16.87 5.70 2.20
N LEU A 133 -16.21 6.75 1.71
CA LEU A 133 -16.19 8.08 2.35
C LEU A 133 -17.57 8.76 2.38
N PHE A 134 -18.53 8.25 1.61
CA PHE A 134 -19.91 8.72 1.56
C PHE A 134 -20.88 7.66 2.10
N PHE A 135 -20.40 6.79 3.01
CA PHE A 135 -21.16 5.70 3.65
C PHE A 135 -21.81 4.69 2.68
N LYS A 136 -21.28 4.56 1.46
CA LYS A 136 -21.75 3.57 0.48
C LYS A 136 -20.81 2.36 0.44
N ASN A 137 -21.34 1.19 0.81
CA ASN A 137 -20.61 -0.09 0.82
C ASN A 137 -20.55 -0.82 -0.51
N GLY A 138 -20.86 -0.10 -1.59
CA GLY A 138 -20.91 -0.62 -2.93
C GLY A 138 -22.29 -0.46 -3.55
N PHE A 139 -22.39 -0.95 -4.76
CA PHE A 139 -23.54 -0.85 -5.62
C PHE A 139 -24.02 -2.26 -5.98
N THR A 140 -25.34 -2.45 -6.00
CA THR A 140 -25.95 -3.73 -6.39
C THR A 140 -26.43 -3.60 -7.83
N ILE A 141 -25.86 -4.41 -8.74
CA ILE A 141 -26.30 -4.47 -10.15
C ILE A 141 -27.45 -5.47 -10.28
N SER A 142 -27.33 -6.61 -9.59
CA SER A 142 -28.36 -7.66 -9.54
C SER A 142 -28.29 -8.39 -8.18
N PRO A 143 -29.27 -9.25 -7.85
CA PRO A 143 -29.22 -10.05 -6.61
C PRO A 143 -27.93 -10.87 -6.46
N ASN A 144 -27.25 -11.20 -7.57
CA ASN A 144 -26.06 -12.02 -7.61
C ASN A 144 -24.78 -11.24 -7.89
N LEU A 145 -24.83 -9.91 -8.03
CA LEU A 145 -23.68 -9.10 -8.39
C LEU A 145 -23.68 -7.77 -7.62
N LYS A 146 -22.69 -7.62 -6.75
CA LYS A 146 -22.36 -6.35 -6.10
C LYS A 146 -20.95 -5.93 -6.50
N TYR A 147 -20.73 -4.62 -6.59
CA TYR A 147 -19.41 -4.09 -6.88
C TYR A 147 -19.11 -2.83 -6.08
N ASN A 148 -17.83 -2.51 -5.92
CA ASN A 148 -17.35 -1.23 -5.44
C ASN A 148 -16.09 -0.82 -6.21
N LEU A 149 -15.85 0.47 -6.31
CA LEU A 149 -14.73 1.05 -7.05
C LEU A 149 -14.01 2.03 -6.15
N THR A 150 -12.70 1.88 -5.96
CA THR A 150 -11.88 2.84 -5.20
C THR A 150 -10.66 3.24 -6.01
N LEU A 151 -10.29 4.52 -5.94
CA LEU A 151 -8.98 4.98 -6.37
C LEU A 151 -8.07 5.13 -5.16
N GLY A 152 -6.77 5.02 -5.40
CA GLY A 152 -5.78 5.27 -4.38
C GLY A 152 -4.48 5.79 -4.96
N TYR A 153 -3.69 6.43 -4.11
CA TYR A 153 -2.39 6.98 -4.44
C TYR A 153 -1.44 6.80 -3.27
N THR A 154 -0.21 6.37 -3.56
CA THR A 154 0.90 6.41 -2.61
C THR A 154 2.26 6.37 -3.36
N MET A 155 3.35 6.55 -2.63
CA MET A 155 4.70 6.56 -3.18
C MET A 155 5.27 5.16 -3.39
N SER A 156 6.32 5.06 -4.21
CA SER A 156 7.11 3.85 -4.41
C SER A 156 8.61 4.18 -4.37
N PRO A 157 9.50 3.18 -4.23
CA PRO A 157 10.95 3.38 -4.19
C PRO A 157 11.54 4.17 -5.37
N PHE A 158 10.82 4.22 -6.48
CA PHE A 158 11.25 4.80 -7.74
C PHE A 158 10.33 5.93 -8.24
N GLY A 159 9.45 6.46 -7.37
CA GLY A 159 8.47 7.49 -7.73
C GLY A 159 7.17 7.33 -6.97
N ASP A 160 6.07 7.15 -7.69
CA ASP A 160 4.73 7.01 -7.11
C ASP A 160 3.84 6.06 -7.92
N PHE A 161 2.65 5.73 -7.40
CA PHE A 161 1.67 4.99 -8.18
C PHE A 161 0.23 5.35 -7.83
N ILE A 162 -0.64 5.09 -8.80
CA ILE A 162 -2.10 5.20 -8.68
C ILE A 162 -2.70 3.80 -8.80
N ASP A 163 -3.64 3.49 -7.93
CA ASP A 163 -4.44 2.27 -7.95
C ASP A 163 -5.89 2.55 -8.33
N GLN A 164 -6.46 1.61 -9.08
CA GLN A 164 -7.87 1.49 -9.40
C GLN A 164 -8.32 0.11 -8.95
N ASN A 165 -9.11 0.05 -7.89
CA ASN A 165 -9.57 -1.21 -7.30
C ASN A 165 -11.04 -1.44 -7.65
N ILE A 166 -11.35 -2.67 -8.05
CA ILE A 166 -12.68 -3.16 -8.36
C ILE A 166 -12.97 -4.32 -7.43
N TRP A 167 -13.79 -4.07 -6.42
CA TRP A 167 -14.25 -5.08 -5.49
C TRP A 167 -15.53 -5.70 -6.02
N LEU A 168 -15.61 -7.03 -6.09
CA LEU A 168 -16.75 -7.74 -6.65
C LEU A 168 -17.23 -8.80 -5.66
N ASN A 169 -18.56 -8.93 -5.54
CA ASN A 169 -19.19 -10.10 -4.96
C ASN A 169 -20.10 -10.73 -6.02
N ILE A 170 -19.77 -11.94 -6.47
CA ILE A 170 -20.51 -12.67 -7.50
C ILE A 170 -21.06 -13.95 -6.87
N LYS A 171 -22.39 -14.06 -6.77
CA LYS A 171 -23.10 -15.20 -6.15
C LYS A 171 -22.53 -15.56 -4.76
N GLY A 172 -22.17 -14.56 -3.95
CA GLY A 172 -21.59 -14.74 -2.63
C GLY A 172 -20.07 -14.91 -2.58
N GLN A 173 -19.39 -15.12 -3.72
CA GLN A 173 -17.94 -15.20 -3.79
C GLN A 173 -17.30 -13.82 -3.97
N ASN A 174 -16.26 -13.54 -3.18
CA ASN A 174 -15.56 -12.26 -3.17
C ASN A 174 -14.35 -12.27 -4.10
N PHE A 175 -14.18 -11.20 -4.89
CA PHE A 175 -13.05 -10.97 -5.77
C PHE A 175 -12.56 -9.53 -5.70
N LEU A 176 -11.25 -9.33 -5.91
CA LEU A 176 -10.64 -8.04 -6.19
C LEU A 176 -9.99 -8.09 -7.56
N LEU A 177 -10.20 -7.07 -8.37
CA LEU A 177 -9.35 -6.77 -9.51
C LEU A 177 -8.73 -5.40 -9.25
N TYR A 178 -7.45 -5.23 -9.51
CA TYR A 178 -6.85 -3.91 -9.48
C TYR A 178 -5.98 -3.65 -10.71
N PHE A 179 -5.97 -2.39 -11.10
CA PHE A 179 -5.04 -1.84 -12.08
C PHE A 179 -4.21 -0.77 -11.39
N ARG A 180 -2.90 -0.86 -11.56
CA ARG A 180 -1.92 0.05 -10.98
C ARG A 180 -1.12 0.69 -12.09
N GLN A 181 -0.82 1.97 -11.93
CA GLN A 181 0.09 2.69 -12.80
C GLN A 181 1.18 3.30 -11.94
N HIS A 182 2.38 2.73 -12.03
CA HIS A 182 3.56 3.34 -11.43
C HIS A 182 4.06 4.47 -12.34
N GLN A 183 4.54 5.56 -11.75
CA GLN A 183 5.29 6.56 -12.49
C GLN A 183 6.61 6.86 -11.78
N ASN A 184 7.70 6.88 -12.56
CA ASN A 184 8.96 7.43 -12.09
C ASN A 184 9.04 8.94 -12.42
N LYS A 185 10.21 9.46 -12.81
CA LYS A 185 10.35 10.86 -13.21
C LYS A 185 9.38 11.20 -14.36
N GLU A 186 9.42 10.43 -15.44
CA GLU A 186 8.68 10.73 -16.68
C GLU A 186 7.87 9.55 -17.23
N ASN A 187 8.27 8.31 -16.91
CA ASN A 187 7.73 7.11 -17.54
C ASN A 187 6.70 6.41 -16.66
N TRP A 188 5.69 5.85 -17.31
CA TRP A 188 4.63 5.07 -16.68
C TRP A 188 4.84 3.58 -16.89
N PHE A 189 4.61 2.81 -15.84
CA PHE A 189 4.75 1.36 -15.86
C PHE A 189 3.47 0.69 -15.31
N PRO A 190 2.76 -0.12 -16.11
CA PRO A 190 1.53 -0.76 -15.70
C PRO A 190 1.77 -1.91 -14.74
N ALA A 191 0.82 -2.12 -13.85
CA ALA A 191 0.71 -3.30 -13.02
C ALA A 191 -0.77 -3.66 -12.85
N ALA A 192 -1.05 -4.92 -12.52
CA ALA A 192 -2.39 -5.40 -12.29
C ALA A 192 -2.38 -6.60 -11.35
N GLY A 193 -3.53 -6.92 -10.79
CA GLY A 193 -3.69 -8.17 -10.07
C GLY A 193 -5.14 -8.55 -9.88
N ALA A 194 -5.32 -9.80 -9.48
CA ALA A 194 -6.61 -10.40 -9.23
C ALA A 194 -6.53 -11.24 -7.95
N GLY A 195 -7.56 -11.13 -7.12
CA GLY A 195 -7.69 -11.87 -5.87
C GLY A 195 -9.05 -12.54 -5.78
N ILE A 196 -9.07 -13.73 -5.19
CA ILE A 196 -10.28 -14.42 -4.71
C ILE A 196 -10.14 -14.60 -3.20
N TYR A 197 -11.22 -14.35 -2.45
CA TYR A 197 -11.19 -14.34 -0.99
C TYR A 197 -12.32 -15.15 -0.37
N ASP A 198 -12.03 -15.80 0.76
CA ASP A 198 -12.98 -16.61 1.51
C ASP A 198 -13.64 -17.72 0.64
N LEU A 199 -12.93 -18.26 -0.35
CA LEU A 199 -13.42 -19.38 -1.16
C LEU A 199 -13.55 -20.62 -0.27
N SER A 200 -14.77 -21.15 -0.15
CA SER A 200 -15.03 -22.34 0.67
C SER A 200 -14.55 -23.61 -0.05
N LEU A 201 -13.53 -24.28 0.51
CA LEU A 201 -13.06 -25.59 0.05
C LEU A 201 -13.63 -26.67 0.99
N GLY A 202 -14.91 -26.99 0.80
CA GLY A 202 -15.68 -27.79 1.75
C GLY A 202 -16.12 -26.98 2.98
N ASN A 203 -16.36 -27.63 4.11
CA ASN A 203 -17.05 -27.02 5.26
C ASN A 203 -16.13 -26.34 6.28
N ARG A 204 -14.82 -26.60 6.22
CA ARG A 204 -13.86 -26.19 7.25
C ARG A 204 -12.64 -25.46 6.71
N ILE A 205 -12.53 -25.26 5.41
CA ILE A 205 -11.37 -24.63 4.80
C ILE A 205 -11.84 -23.43 4.00
N LEU A 206 -11.24 -22.27 4.28
CA LEU A 206 -11.34 -21.09 3.44
C LEU A 206 -10.00 -20.88 2.73
N PHE A 207 -10.08 -20.45 1.48
CA PHE A 207 -8.94 -20.17 0.63
C PHE A 207 -8.98 -18.72 0.15
N ASP A 208 -7.83 -18.05 0.23
CA ASP A 208 -7.56 -16.80 -0.45
C ASP A 208 -6.41 -17.02 -1.44
N GLY A 209 -6.57 -16.51 -2.66
CA GLY A 209 -5.55 -16.61 -3.70
C GLY A 209 -5.44 -15.30 -4.46
N ASN A 210 -4.21 -14.82 -4.65
CA ASN A 210 -3.93 -13.56 -5.33
C ASN A 210 -2.81 -13.76 -6.33
N ILE A 211 -2.94 -13.11 -7.48
CA ILE A 211 -1.91 -13.00 -8.50
C ILE A 211 -1.65 -11.54 -8.79
N HIS A 212 -0.38 -11.22 -9.00
CA HIS A 212 0.10 -9.87 -9.27
C HIS A 212 1.06 -9.92 -10.45
N VAL A 213 0.95 -8.94 -11.34
CA VAL A 213 1.90 -8.71 -12.43
C VAL A 213 2.24 -7.23 -12.46
N TRP A 214 3.50 -6.91 -12.74
CA TRP A 214 3.94 -5.53 -12.87
C TRP A 214 5.00 -5.39 -13.94
N GLN A 215 5.00 -4.23 -14.57
CA GLN A 215 6.18 -3.66 -15.20
C GLN A 215 6.74 -2.60 -14.25
N GLN A 216 8.07 -2.56 -14.09
CA GLN A 216 8.76 -1.59 -13.24
C GLN A 216 10.09 -1.18 -13.89
N PRO A 217 10.62 0.03 -13.62
CA PRO A 217 11.88 0.47 -14.23
C PRO A 217 13.04 -0.44 -13.84
N PHE A 218 13.97 -0.70 -14.77
CA PHE A 218 15.20 -1.44 -14.46
C PHE A 218 15.95 -0.82 -13.27
N GLY A 219 16.44 -1.68 -12.39
CA GLY A 219 17.10 -1.28 -11.15
C GLY A 219 16.20 -0.53 -10.15
N LEU A 220 14.88 -0.48 -10.39
CA LEU A 220 13.96 0.39 -9.65
C LEU A 220 14.45 1.85 -9.69
N SER A 221 14.92 2.30 -10.85
CA SER A 221 15.49 3.62 -11.04
C SER A 221 14.44 4.68 -11.36
N PHE A 222 14.62 5.87 -10.78
CA PHE A 222 13.76 7.03 -10.99
C PHE A 222 13.85 7.62 -12.40
N THR A 223 14.99 7.47 -13.07
CA THR A 223 15.27 8.08 -14.38
C THR A 223 15.22 7.08 -15.53
N GLU A 224 15.02 5.80 -15.25
CA GLU A 224 15.01 4.76 -16.26
C GLU A 224 13.77 4.85 -17.17
N THR A 225 13.96 4.56 -18.45
CA THR A 225 12.91 4.58 -19.47
C THR A 225 12.39 3.19 -19.79
N LYS A 226 13.22 2.15 -19.58
CA LYS A 226 12.90 0.76 -19.86
C LYS A 226 12.36 0.05 -18.62
N GLY A 227 11.31 -0.74 -18.81
CA GLY A 227 10.73 -1.55 -17.76
C GLY A 227 11.08 -3.04 -17.89
N PHE A 228 11.10 -3.74 -16.76
CA PHE A 228 11.12 -5.20 -16.68
C PHE A 228 9.80 -5.72 -16.12
N TRP A 229 9.42 -6.93 -16.53
CA TRP A 229 8.22 -7.61 -16.02
C TRP A 229 8.54 -8.46 -14.79
N GLY A 230 7.66 -8.41 -13.81
CA GLY A 230 7.68 -9.25 -12.62
C GLY A 230 6.27 -9.62 -12.17
N GLY A 231 6.19 -10.41 -11.11
CA GLY A 231 4.93 -10.84 -10.56
C GLY A 231 5.06 -11.53 -9.21
N ALA A 232 3.92 -11.74 -8.59
CA ALA A 232 3.81 -12.46 -7.33
C ALA A 232 2.56 -13.33 -7.32
N PHE A 233 2.60 -14.38 -6.51
CA PHE A 233 1.41 -15.08 -6.07
C PHE A 233 1.37 -15.06 -4.55
N ASP A 234 0.16 -14.93 -4.00
CA ASP A 234 -0.08 -14.99 -2.56
C ASP A 234 -1.29 -15.88 -2.28
N ILE A 235 -1.04 -16.98 -1.56
CA ILE A 235 -2.03 -17.98 -1.23
C ILE A 235 -2.12 -18.10 0.29
N SER A 236 -3.34 -18.20 0.82
CA SER A 236 -3.56 -18.60 2.20
C SER A 236 -4.72 -19.57 2.36
N LEU A 237 -4.58 -20.46 3.33
CA LEU A 237 -5.57 -21.43 3.74
C LEU A 237 -5.89 -21.20 5.21
N ARG A 238 -7.18 -21.20 5.54
CA ARG A 238 -7.68 -21.04 6.91
C ARG A 238 -8.52 -22.24 7.28
N TYR A 239 -8.06 -23.01 8.26
CA TYR A 239 -8.77 -24.17 8.78
C TYR A 239 -9.61 -23.79 9.99
N LEU A 240 -10.93 -23.98 9.88
CA LEU A 240 -11.93 -23.60 10.86
C LEU A 240 -12.28 -24.76 11.80
N ILE A 241 -12.21 -24.48 13.09
CA ILE A 241 -12.63 -25.37 14.17
C ILE A 241 -13.77 -24.71 14.94
N THR A 242 -14.82 -25.47 15.24
CA THR A 242 -15.87 -25.06 16.16
C THR A 242 -15.55 -25.62 17.54
N PRO A 243 -15.11 -24.78 18.49
CA PRO A 243 -14.79 -25.25 19.82
C PRO A 243 -16.07 -25.50 20.63
N ASN A 244 -15.98 -26.37 21.64
CA ASN A 244 -17.10 -26.69 22.52
C ASN A 244 -17.16 -25.76 23.76
N PHE A 245 -16.90 -24.46 23.59
CA PHE A 245 -16.84 -23.46 24.68
C PHE A 245 -18.14 -22.65 24.83
N GLY A 246 -19.28 -23.21 24.42
CA GLY A 246 -20.58 -22.52 24.42
C GLY A 246 -20.66 -21.37 23.42
N ASP A 247 -21.69 -20.52 23.53
CA ASP A 247 -22.03 -19.48 22.53
C ASP A 247 -21.05 -18.30 22.47
N ARG A 248 -20.07 -18.24 23.38
CA ARG A 248 -19.16 -17.09 23.51
C ARG A 248 -18.02 -17.10 22.49
N LEU A 249 -17.60 -18.28 22.03
CA LEU A 249 -16.56 -18.45 21.01
C LEU A 249 -17.08 -19.41 19.95
N LYS A 250 -17.48 -18.87 18.80
CA LYS A 250 -18.13 -19.63 17.73
C LYS A 250 -17.15 -20.44 16.91
N ARG A 251 -15.97 -19.89 16.59
CA ARG A 251 -14.94 -20.55 15.77
C ARG A 251 -13.53 -20.09 16.14
N ILE A 252 -12.56 -20.96 15.82
CA ILE A 252 -11.13 -20.67 15.80
C ILE A 252 -10.63 -20.99 14.39
N SER A 253 -9.80 -20.15 13.79
CA SER A 253 -9.07 -20.51 12.57
C SER A 253 -7.59 -20.72 12.83
N PHE A 254 -6.99 -21.67 12.12
CA PHE A 254 -5.55 -21.78 11.94
C PHE A 254 -5.22 -21.44 10.50
N ASP A 255 -4.35 -20.45 10.32
CA ASP A 255 -4.10 -19.82 9.04
C ASP A 255 -2.67 -20.12 8.62
N ILE A 256 -2.49 -20.61 7.39
CA ILE A 256 -1.19 -20.78 6.76
C ILE A 256 -1.18 -20.05 5.42
N GLY A 257 -0.09 -19.38 5.08
CA GLY A 257 0.03 -18.68 3.81
C GLY A 257 1.45 -18.67 3.26
N ILE A 258 1.54 -18.56 1.94
CA ILE A 258 2.80 -18.49 1.20
C ILE A 258 2.67 -17.36 0.18
N LEU A 259 3.64 -16.46 0.20
CA LEU A 259 3.83 -15.42 -0.80
C LEU A 259 5.14 -15.70 -1.55
N GLY A 260 5.07 -15.83 -2.86
CA GLY A 260 6.24 -15.93 -3.71
C GLY A 260 6.25 -14.77 -4.70
N LYS A 261 7.39 -14.07 -4.80
CA LYS A 261 7.52 -12.96 -5.76
C LYS A 261 8.84 -12.94 -6.49
N THR A 262 8.82 -12.40 -7.70
CA THR A 262 10.03 -12.03 -8.44
C THR A 262 10.61 -10.71 -7.90
N LYS A 263 11.76 -10.31 -8.44
CA LYS A 263 12.31 -8.96 -8.20
C LYS A 263 11.26 -7.89 -8.55
N GLY A 264 11.23 -6.82 -7.76
CA GLY A 264 10.29 -5.71 -7.89
C GLY A 264 9.71 -5.26 -6.55
N PHE A 265 9.19 -4.03 -6.55
CA PHE A 265 8.47 -3.46 -5.44
C PHE A 265 7.02 -3.96 -5.40
N MET A 266 6.60 -4.45 -4.25
CA MET A 266 5.21 -4.80 -3.95
C MET A 266 4.90 -4.26 -2.55
N PRO A 267 3.81 -3.47 -2.38
CA PRO A 267 3.41 -3.00 -1.07
C PRO A 267 3.27 -4.14 -0.08
N GLU A 268 3.57 -3.88 1.20
CA GLU A 268 3.58 -4.85 2.31
C GLU A 268 4.70 -5.91 2.26
N VAL A 269 5.37 -6.11 1.13
CA VAL A 269 6.50 -7.05 1.03
C VAL A 269 7.82 -6.30 1.13
N MET A 270 8.56 -6.48 2.23
CA MET A 270 9.77 -5.70 2.53
C MET A 270 10.88 -5.90 1.51
N GLU A 271 11.07 -7.12 1.00
CA GLU A 271 12.14 -7.42 0.06
C GLU A 271 11.86 -6.80 -1.31
N LEU A 272 12.85 -6.17 -1.94
CA LEU A 272 12.76 -5.73 -3.34
C LEU A 272 13.26 -6.82 -4.32
N GLU A 273 14.08 -7.74 -3.83
CA GLU A 273 14.58 -8.89 -4.60
C GLU A 273 13.55 -10.03 -4.66
N ARG A 274 13.90 -11.10 -5.38
CA ARG A 274 13.11 -12.34 -5.40
C ARG A 274 13.05 -12.92 -3.99
N SER A 275 11.85 -13.24 -3.51
CA SER A 275 11.65 -13.80 -2.17
C SER A 275 10.50 -14.79 -2.13
N ILE A 276 10.54 -15.66 -1.11
CA ILE A 276 9.42 -16.53 -0.71
C ILE A 276 9.24 -16.33 0.79
N GLY A 277 8.03 -15.95 1.20
CA GLY A 277 7.66 -15.73 2.59
C GLY A 277 6.55 -16.68 3.02
N GLY A 278 6.62 -17.15 4.26
CA GLY A 278 5.55 -17.91 4.92
C GLY A 278 4.83 -17.06 5.97
N ARG A 279 3.53 -17.30 6.14
CA ARG A 279 2.71 -16.67 7.20
C ARG A 279 1.95 -17.74 7.97
N PHE A 280 1.89 -17.57 9.28
CA PHE A 280 1.13 -18.41 10.19
C PHE A 280 0.30 -17.52 11.10
N GLY A 281 -0.96 -17.88 11.32
CA GLY A 281 -1.89 -17.07 12.09
C GLY A 281 -2.98 -17.88 12.78
N MET A 282 -3.67 -17.22 13.69
CA MET A 282 -4.86 -17.76 14.34
C MET A 282 -5.87 -16.63 14.53
N SER A 283 -7.12 -16.88 14.19
CA SER A 283 -8.22 -15.92 14.40
C SER A 283 -9.30 -16.51 15.33
N LEU A 284 -9.87 -15.66 16.17
CA LEU A 284 -10.96 -16.01 17.08
C LEU A 284 -12.25 -15.33 16.64
N TYR A 285 -13.34 -16.10 16.56
CA TYR A 285 -14.64 -15.62 16.12
C TYR A 285 -15.62 -15.70 17.29
N PHE A 286 -16.02 -14.54 17.83
CA PHE A 286 -16.95 -14.39 18.95
C PHE A 286 -18.41 -14.23 18.48
#